data_AF-A0A7S4T3C5-F1
#
_entry.id   AF-A0A7S4T3C5-F1
#
_cell.length_a   1.000
_cell.length_b   1.000
_cell.length_c   1.000
_cell.angle_alpha   90.00
_cell.angle_beta   90.00
_cell.angle_gamma   90.00
#
_symmetry.space_group_name_H-M   'P 1'
#
loop_
_entity.id
_entity.type
_entity.pdbx_description
1 polymer ?
#
loop_
_entity_poly.entity_id
_entity_poly.type
_entity_poly.pdbx_seq_one_letter_code
_entity_poly.pdbx_strand_id
1 'polypeptide(L)'
;MQRPSLAFALSRSQTQHIEVAADGSPCPALSCATAPNTPHSRATATPHSRVVTPTLTPVGHSPANGRVHMQASTRPDCISVIAPGGGTGINGAVYAELGRDPRFRVDIVGQSRAPYDCYPETWAHGGPAPNLVSFAQDVLNQGVLERTDCLVCGSRGGQVVLPHFWQMRGRDVPPAVVLNGGVAMNLPTRVSWPDSAVTFLMIGGQDNFRGQLSCEEYVMDTKSRVPPGNGTTAILYVEEMQHMPQSQLLSAVLPHLIRAVLLWKADRIDNFLEEVRLILRAVSSAGWHGRLLYTKAAGVWEEIDFSPYQVGKRQPTAARMAQPQENPVAPIEHTRKEEMKALWRAAV
;
A
#
# COMPACT_ATOMS: atom_id res chain seq x y z
N MET A 1 15.09 -16.56 -36.10
CA MET A 1 14.91 -15.11 -36.26
C MET A 1 15.10 -14.46 -34.90
N GLN A 2 16.24 -13.78 -34.69
CA GLN A 2 16.52 -13.04 -33.46
C GLN A 2 15.63 -11.79 -33.44
N ARG A 3 14.81 -11.62 -32.39
CA ARG A 3 13.99 -10.41 -32.20
C ARG A 3 14.89 -9.27 -31.71
N PRO A 4 14.72 -8.03 -32.20
CA PRO A 4 15.52 -6.90 -31.75
C PRO A 4 15.24 -6.64 -30.26
N SER A 5 16.30 -6.58 -29.46
CA SER A 5 16.26 -6.11 -28.08
C SER A 5 15.99 -4.61 -28.09
N LEU A 6 14.86 -4.17 -27.52
CA LEU A 6 14.56 -2.77 -27.24
C LEU A 6 15.39 -2.31 -26.02
N ALA A 7 16.71 -2.37 -26.11
CA ALA A 7 17.60 -1.69 -25.19
C ALA A 7 17.81 -0.27 -25.71
N PHE A 8 16.96 0.66 -25.29
CA PHE A 8 17.16 2.07 -25.63
C PHE A 8 18.26 2.69 -24.77
N ALA A 9 19.25 3.27 -25.45
CA ALA A 9 20.21 4.16 -24.85
C ALA A 9 19.48 5.39 -24.28
N LEU A 10 19.76 5.71 -23.02
CA LEU A 10 19.47 7.00 -22.42
C LEU A 10 20.22 8.08 -23.21
N SER A 11 19.63 8.54 -24.30
CA SER A 11 20.05 9.73 -25.03
C SER A 11 19.98 10.91 -24.08
N ARG A 12 21.13 11.57 -23.85
CA ARG A 12 21.25 12.83 -23.11
C ARG A 12 20.31 13.86 -23.74
N SER A 13 19.13 14.03 -23.17
CA SER A 13 18.26 15.17 -23.47
C SER A 13 18.93 16.42 -22.93
N GLN A 14 19.37 17.26 -23.87
CA GLN A 14 19.78 18.63 -23.64
C GLN A 14 18.65 19.34 -22.90
N THR A 15 18.90 19.78 -21.67
CA THR A 15 17.92 20.49 -20.83
C THR A 15 17.67 21.86 -21.45
N GLN A 16 16.74 21.94 -22.40
CA GLN A 16 16.07 23.20 -22.71
C GLN A 16 15.11 23.46 -21.54
N HIS A 17 15.33 24.57 -20.84
CA HIS A 17 14.36 25.16 -19.92
C HIS A 17 13.11 25.51 -20.73
N ILE A 18 12.19 24.56 -20.87
CA ILE A 18 10.83 24.82 -21.30
C ILE A 18 10.05 25.11 -20.03
N GLU A 19 9.70 26.38 -19.87
CA GLU A 19 8.72 26.85 -18.91
C GLU A 19 7.37 26.19 -19.25
N VAL A 20 7.06 25.08 -18.58
CA VAL A 20 5.78 24.40 -18.72
C VAL A 20 4.77 25.25 -17.96
N ALA A 21 4.00 26.05 -18.72
CA ALA A 21 2.78 26.63 -18.21
C ALA A 21 1.91 25.50 -17.65
N ALA A 22 1.69 25.52 -16.34
CA ALA A 22 0.70 24.68 -15.69
C ALA A 22 -0.67 25.14 -16.19
N ASP A 23 -1.18 24.46 -17.22
CA ASP A 23 -2.54 24.63 -17.69
C ASP A 23 -3.47 24.01 -16.64
N GLY A 24 -3.73 24.79 -15.59
CA GLY A 24 -4.65 24.50 -14.51
C GLY A 24 -6.07 24.59 -15.01
N SER A 25 -6.49 23.63 -15.83
CA SER A 25 -7.92 23.38 -16.02
C SER A 25 -8.47 22.68 -14.78
N PRO A 26 -9.36 23.31 -14.00
CA PRO A 26 -9.97 22.67 -12.85
C PRO A 26 -10.89 21.53 -13.34
N CYS A 27 -10.61 20.31 -12.89
CA CYS A 27 -11.60 19.24 -12.97
C CYS A 27 -12.86 19.70 -12.20
N PRO A 28 -14.06 19.67 -12.81
CA PRO A 28 -15.28 20.00 -12.07
C PRO A 28 -15.47 18.96 -10.96
N ALA A 29 -15.73 19.45 -9.74
CA ALA A 29 -16.09 18.62 -8.61
C ALA A 29 -17.36 17.82 -8.94
N LEU A 30 -17.21 16.51 -9.12
CA LEU A 30 -18.33 15.60 -9.31
C LEU A 30 -19.10 15.49 -7.99
N SER A 31 -20.31 16.06 -7.97
CA SER A 31 -21.31 15.83 -6.94
C SER A 31 -21.69 14.34 -6.92
N CYS A 32 -21.38 13.66 -5.83
CA CYS A 32 -21.67 12.24 -5.64
C CYS A 32 -23.15 12.07 -5.28
N ALA A 33 -23.96 11.59 -6.23
CA ALA A 33 -25.34 11.19 -5.99
C ALA A 33 -25.38 9.80 -5.33
N THR A 34 -26.07 9.72 -4.20
CA THR A 34 -26.28 8.53 -3.38
C THR A 34 -27.11 7.47 -4.14
N ALA A 35 -26.59 6.25 -4.27
CA ALA A 35 -27.32 5.11 -4.81
C ALA A 35 -28.11 4.37 -3.71
N PRO A 36 -29.30 3.81 -4.00
CA PRO A 36 -30.16 3.15 -3.00
C PRO A 36 -29.78 1.68 -2.76
N ASN A 37 -30.00 1.25 -1.50
CA ASN A 37 -29.79 -0.10 -1.00
C ASN A 37 -30.68 -1.16 -1.68
N THR A 38 -30.09 -2.30 -2.04
CA THR A 38 -30.82 -3.54 -2.37
C THR A 38 -30.68 -4.60 -1.26
N PRO A 39 -31.72 -5.43 -1.04
CA PRO A 39 -31.80 -6.32 0.13
C PRO A 39 -31.12 -7.68 -0.07
N HIS A 40 -30.59 -8.22 1.04
CA HIS A 40 -29.95 -9.53 1.14
C HIS A 40 -30.94 -10.70 1.02
N SER A 41 -30.64 -11.65 0.14
CA SER A 41 -31.26 -12.97 0.11
C SER A 41 -30.52 -13.97 1.01
N ARG A 42 -31.34 -14.73 1.74
CA ARG A 42 -31.06 -15.71 2.78
C ARG A 42 -30.60 -17.03 2.15
N ALA A 43 -29.47 -17.59 2.60
CA ALA A 43 -29.01 -18.92 2.21
C ALA A 43 -29.13 -19.91 3.38
N THR A 44 -29.62 -21.09 3.03
CA THR A 44 -29.99 -22.25 3.84
C THR A 44 -28.78 -23.09 4.26
N ALA A 45 -28.84 -23.66 5.46
CA ALA A 45 -27.80 -24.50 6.06
C ALA A 45 -27.92 -25.98 5.66
N THR A 46 -26.78 -26.68 5.54
CA THR A 46 -26.67 -28.15 5.52
C THR A 46 -25.54 -28.63 6.45
N PRO A 47 -25.61 -29.87 7.00
CA PRO A 47 -24.81 -30.30 8.14
C PRO A 47 -23.66 -31.27 7.77
N HIS A 48 -22.50 -31.08 8.40
CA HIS A 48 -21.34 -32.00 8.40
C HIS A 48 -20.51 -31.67 9.66
N SER A 49 -19.67 -32.52 10.25
CA SER A 49 -19.50 -33.97 10.32
C SER A 49 -18.68 -34.21 11.61
N ARG A 50 -18.54 -35.47 12.01
CA ARG A 50 -17.88 -35.96 13.23
C ARG A 50 -16.53 -35.31 13.56
N VAL A 51 -16.37 -34.99 14.85
CA VAL A 51 -15.12 -34.59 15.51
C VAL A 51 -14.25 -35.82 15.74
N VAL A 52 -13.01 -35.79 15.26
CA VAL A 52 -11.93 -36.72 15.64
C VAL A 52 -10.86 -35.91 16.36
N THR A 53 -10.59 -36.29 17.61
CA THR A 53 -9.60 -35.66 18.49
C THR A 53 -8.21 -36.23 18.20
N PRO A 54 -7.20 -35.42 17.84
CA PRO A 54 -5.82 -35.88 17.81
C PRO A 54 -5.14 -35.72 19.18
N THR A 55 -4.47 -36.78 19.60
CA THR A 55 -3.61 -36.88 20.78
C THR A 55 -2.34 -36.04 20.60
N LEU A 56 -2.05 -35.17 21.57
CA LEU A 56 -0.84 -34.34 21.63
C LEU A 56 0.34 -35.16 22.19
N THR A 57 1.42 -35.26 21.42
CA THR A 57 2.75 -35.65 21.91
C THR A 57 3.60 -34.40 22.20
N PRO A 58 4.35 -34.36 23.32
CA PRO A 58 5.15 -33.21 23.68
C PRO A 58 6.48 -33.23 22.90
N VAL A 59 6.71 -32.18 22.09
CA VAL A 59 7.99 -31.95 21.40
C VAL A 59 8.85 -31.01 22.25
N GLY A 60 9.99 -31.52 22.73
CA GLY A 60 10.99 -30.70 23.42
C GLY A 60 11.59 -29.66 22.48
N HIS A 61 11.54 -28.39 22.89
CA HIS A 61 12.16 -27.28 22.17
C HIS A 61 13.50 -26.93 22.84
N SER A 62 14.59 -27.23 22.16
CA SER A 62 15.91 -26.65 22.46
C SER A 62 16.07 -25.36 21.63
N PRO A 63 16.41 -24.20 22.24
CA PRO A 63 16.64 -22.97 21.51
C PRO A 63 18.08 -22.96 21.00
N ALA A 64 18.31 -23.52 19.82
CA ALA A 64 19.55 -23.29 19.08
C ALA A 64 19.46 -21.94 18.37
N ASN A 65 20.15 -20.93 18.91
CA ASN A 65 20.40 -19.62 18.29
C ASN A 65 21.31 -19.78 17.05
N GLY A 66 20.81 -20.45 16.01
CA GLY A 66 21.43 -20.44 14.70
C GLY A 66 21.15 -19.10 14.02
N ARG A 67 22.09 -18.15 14.07
CA ARG A 67 22.08 -17.01 13.15
C ARG A 67 22.16 -17.57 11.73
N VAL A 68 21.02 -17.66 11.06
CA VAL A 68 20.94 -18.01 9.64
C VAL A 68 21.66 -16.90 8.89
N HIS A 69 22.91 -17.14 8.52
CA HIS A 69 23.65 -16.25 7.65
C HIS A 69 22.96 -16.28 6.29
N MET A 70 22.27 -15.19 5.94
CA MET A 70 21.65 -15.04 4.63
C MET A 70 22.73 -15.19 3.57
N GLN A 71 22.69 -16.26 2.79
CA GLN A 71 23.37 -16.26 1.51
C GLN A 71 22.63 -15.25 0.63
N ALA A 72 23.19 -14.04 0.56
CA ALA A 72 22.71 -13.03 -0.36
C ALA A 72 22.71 -13.63 -1.77
N SER A 73 21.56 -13.58 -2.45
CA SER A 73 21.52 -13.85 -3.89
C SER A 73 22.60 -13.01 -4.55
N THR A 74 23.47 -13.63 -5.33
CA THR A 74 24.52 -12.94 -6.06
C THR A 74 23.98 -12.16 -7.26
N ARG A 75 22.72 -12.40 -7.64
CA ARG A 75 22.04 -11.71 -8.74
C ARG A 75 21.28 -10.47 -8.21
N PRO A 76 21.35 -9.33 -8.92
CA PRO A 76 20.53 -8.15 -8.60
C PRO A 76 19.03 -8.40 -8.84
N ASP A 77 18.21 -7.78 -8.00
CA ASP A 77 16.76 -7.78 -8.13
C ASP A 77 16.33 -6.94 -9.36
N CYS A 78 15.42 -7.47 -10.16
CA CYS A 78 14.97 -6.86 -11.41
C CYS A 78 13.73 -6.00 -11.15
N ILE A 79 13.87 -4.69 -11.36
CA ILE A 79 12.84 -3.70 -11.07
C ILE A 79 12.27 -3.18 -12.38
N SER A 80 10.97 -3.34 -12.60
CA SER A 80 10.30 -2.77 -13.77
C SER A 80 9.48 -1.55 -13.36
N VAL A 81 9.85 -0.38 -13.87
CA VAL A 81 9.14 0.89 -13.68
C VAL A 81 8.16 1.08 -14.84
N ILE A 82 6.87 1.07 -14.55
CA ILE A 82 5.81 1.16 -15.57
C ILE A 82 5.50 2.62 -15.90
N ALA A 83 5.70 3.02 -17.16
CA ALA A 83 5.34 4.33 -17.69
C ALA A 83 4.12 4.23 -18.63
N PRO A 84 3.26 5.25 -18.72
CA PRO A 84 3.34 6.56 -18.06
C PRO A 84 2.97 6.51 -16.57
N GLY A 85 3.48 7.48 -15.83
CA GLY A 85 3.24 7.61 -14.40
C GLY A 85 4.49 7.38 -13.55
N GLY A 86 4.32 7.35 -12.23
CA GLY A 86 5.41 7.29 -11.25
C GLY A 86 6.37 8.49 -11.26
N GLY A 87 6.17 9.42 -12.19
CA GLY A 87 7.14 10.49 -12.45
C GLY A 87 8.29 10.04 -13.32
N THR A 88 8.13 8.99 -14.12
CA THR A 88 9.18 8.49 -15.05
C THR A 88 9.84 9.60 -15.88
N GLY A 89 9.11 10.64 -16.28
CA GLY A 89 9.71 11.86 -16.88
C GLY A 89 10.51 12.72 -15.88
N ILE A 90 9.85 13.23 -14.84
CA ILE A 90 10.44 14.23 -13.91
C ILE A 90 11.47 13.61 -12.96
N ASN A 91 11.22 12.39 -12.49
CA ASN A 91 12.06 11.58 -11.61
C ASN A 91 12.97 10.60 -12.37
N GLY A 92 13.19 10.80 -13.68
CA GLY A 92 14.09 9.94 -14.47
C GLY A 92 15.49 9.81 -13.87
N ALA A 93 16.02 10.88 -13.27
CA ALA A 93 17.30 10.87 -12.57
C ALA A 93 17.31 9.93 -11.35
N VAL A 94 16.21 9.86 -10.61
CA VAL A 94 16.06 8.97 -9.43
C VAL A 94 16.11 7.52 -9.87
N TYR A 95 15.40 7.15 -10.94
CA TYR A 95 15.44 5.80 -11.48
C TYR A 95 16.80 5.43 -12.07
N ALA A 96 17.48 6.38 -12.72
CA ALA A 96 18.84 6.18 -13.21
C ALA A 96 19.84 5.97 -12.07
N GLU A 97 19.70 6.70 -10.96
CA GLU A 97 20.51 6.50 -9.76
C GLU A 97 20.22 5.15 -9.09
N LEU A 98 18.95 4.77 -8.97
CA LEU A 98 18.56 3.45 -8.47
C LEU A 98 19.19 2.32 -9.30
N GLY A 99 19.27 2.49 -10.63
CA GLY A 99 19.91 1.52 -11.52
C GLY A 99 21.45 1.45 -11.42
N ARG A 100 22.10 2.38 -10.71
CA ARG A 100 23.54 2.30 -10.39
C ARG A 100 23.81 1.50 -9.12
N ASP A 101 22.79 1.26 -8.30
CA ASP A 101 22.92 0.41 -7.13
C ASP A 101 23.12 -1.05 -7.58
N PRO A 102 24.21 -1.72 -7.17
CA PRO A 102 24.50 -3.09 -7.61
C PRO A 102 23.45 -4.12 -7.14
N ARG A 103 22.56 -3.75 -6.21
CA ARG A 103 21.45 -4.58 -5.76
C ARG A 103 20.30 -4.63 -6.77
N PHE A 104 20.19 -3.65 -7.67
CA PHE A 104 19.04 -3.49 -8.55
C PHE A 104 19.44 -3.46 -10.02
N ARG A 105 18.60 -4.08 -10.85
CA ARG A 105 18.59 -3.88 -12.30
C ARG A 105 17.26 -3.23 -12.67
N VAL A 106 17.31 -1.95 -13.00
CA VAL A 106 16.11 -1.14 -13.28
C VAL A 106 15.84 -1.10 -14.79
N ASP A 107 14.61 -1.42 -15.18
CA ASP A 107 14.09 -1.30 -16.54
C ASP A 107 12.88 -0.36 -16.53
N ILE A 108 12.84 0.63 -17.43
CA ILE A 108 11.68 1.52 -17.59
C ILE A 108 10.86 0.97 -18.76
N VAL A 109 9.69 0.46 -18.45
CA VAL A 109 8.80 -0.17 -19.41
C VAL A 109 7.76 0.85 -19.87
N GLY A 110 7.89 1.28 -21.11
CA GLY A 110 7.05 2.31 -21.71
C GLY A 110 7.64 3.71 -21.64
N GLN A 111 6.82 4.73 -21.95
CA GLN A 111 7.22 6.13 -21.93
C GLN A 111 6.00 7.05 -21.75
N SER A 112 6.23 8.26 -21.20
CA SER A 112 5.21 9.30 -21.18
C SER A 112 4.89 9.83 -22.57
N ARG A 113 3.64 10.25 -22.80
CA ARG A 113 3.13 10.81 -24.06
C ARG A 113 3.22 9.84 -25.25
N ALA A 114 3.35 8.54 -25.00
CA ALA A 114 3.17 7.53 -26.03
C ALA A 114 1.73 7.55 -26.56
N PRO A 115 1.45 6.99 -27.76
CA PRO A 115 0.08 6.87 -28.25
C PRO A 115 -0.89 6.19 -27.27
N TYR A 116 -0.41 5.27 -26.44
CA TYR A 116 -1.21 4.58 -25.42
C TYR A 116 -1.35 5.34 -24.10
N ASP A 117 -0.76 6.53 -23.93
CA ASP A 117 -0.83 7.35 -22.71
C ASP A 117 -2.18 8.08 -22.57
N CYS A 118 -3.25 7.29 -22.60
CA CYS A 118 -4.62 7.70 -22.40
C CYS A 118 -5.39 6.61 -21.64
N TYR A 119 -6.40 7.03 -20.88
CA TYR A 119 -7.28 6.10 -20.17
C TYR A 119 -8.13 5.29 -21.17
N PRO A 120 -8.63 4.10 -20.77
CA PRO A 120 -9.54 3.32 -21.62
C PRO A 120 -10.90 4.01 -21.80
N GLU A 121 -11.63 3.66 -22.86
CA GLU A 121 -12.95 4.24 -23.22
C GLU A 121 -13.99 4.24 -22.10
N THR A 122 -13.87 3.31 -21.14
CA THR A 122 -14.77 3.22 -19.99
C THR A 122 -14.57 4.34 -18.95
N TRP A 123 -13.53 5.17 -19.11
CA TRP A 123 -13.20 6.28 -18.21
C TRP A 123 -13.54 7.62 -18.86
N ALA A 124 -13.77 8.64 -18.04
CA ALA A 124 -13.98 10.00 -18.53
C ALA A 124 -12.75 10.46 -19.33
N HIS A 125 -12.98 10.96 -20.55
CA HIS A 125 -11.93 11.37 -21.49
C HIS A 125 -10.97 10.24 -21.90
N GLY A 126 -11.38 8.98 -21.74
CA GLY A 126 -10.67 7.84 -22.28
C GLY A 126 -10.79 7.75 -23.80
N GLY A 127 -9.98 6.88 -24.40
CA GLY A 127 -9.96 6.64 -25.84
C GLY A 127 -9.80 5.16 -26.21
N PRO A 128 -10.06 4.81 -27.49
CA PRO A 128 -9.86 3.46 -27.99
C PRO A 128 -8.38 3.07 -27.96
N ALA A 129 -8.10 1.79 -28.18
CA ALA A 129 -6.71 1.34 -28.32
C ALA A 129 -6.02 2.08 -29.50
N PRO A 130 -4.73 2.46 -29.37
CA PRO A 130 -3.85 2.20 -28.23
C PRO A 130 -4.19 3.07 -27.01
N ASN A 131 -4.32 2.44 -25.85
CA ASN A 131 -4.54 3.05 -24.53
C ASN A 131 -3.84 2.23 -23.43
N LEU A 132 -3.92 2.66 -22.18
CA LEU A 132 -3.23 2.03 -21.04
C LEU A 132 -3.58 0.54 -20.84
N VAL A 133 -4.79 0.10 -21.21
CA VAL A 133 -5.19 -1.31 -21.13
C VAL A 133 -4.49 -2.13 -22.22
N SER A 134 -4.52 -1.67 -23.47
CA SER A 134 -3.78 -2.35 -24.54
C SER A 134 -2.27 -2.37 -24.30
N PHE A 135 -1.72 -1.31 -23.68
CA PHE A 135 -0.33 -1.27 -23.26
C PHE A 135 -0.03 -2.31 -22.17
N ALA A 136 -0.89 -2.44 -21.15
CA ALA A 136 -0.75 -3.48 -20.14
C ALA A 136 -0.74 -4.89 -20.78
N GLN A 137 -1.60 -5.13 -21.76
CA GLN A 137 -1.61 -6.39 -22.51
C GLN A 137 -0.30 -6.60 -23.29
N ASP A 138 0.26 -5.56 -23.92
CA ASP A 138 1.55 -5.65 -24.59
C ASP A 138 2.70 -5.95 -23.63
N VAL A 139 2.68 -5.38 -22.44
CA VAL A 139 3.68 -5.64 -21.38
C VAL A 139 3.61 -7.11 -20.92
N LEU A 140 2.41 -7.67 -20.78
CA LEU A 140 2.21 -9.09 -20.51
C LEU A 140 2.74 -9.96 -21.65
N ASN A 141 2.40 -9.64 -22.90
CA ASN A 141 2.82 -10.38 -24.09
C ASN A 141 4.35 -10.39 -24.27
N GLN A 142 5.04 -9.35 -23.79
CA GLN A 142 6.50 -9.24 -23.80
C GLN A 142 7.20 -10.03 -22.68
N GLY A 143 6.45 -10.69 -21.80
CA GLY A 143 7.00 -11.47 -20.70
C GLY A 143 7.70 -10.60 -19.64
N VAL A 144 7.23 -9.36 -19.42
CA VAL A 144 7.86 -8.42 -18.48
C VAL A 144 7.71 -8.91 -17.04
N LEU A 145 6.55 -9.42 -16.66
CA LEU A 145 6.30 -9.84 -15.28
C LEU A 145 7.18 -11.03 -14.87
N GLU A 146 7.44 -11.94 -15.79
CA GLU A 146 8.25 -13.15 -15.58
C GLU A 146 9.72 -12.86 -15.29
N ARG A 147 10.21 -11.68 -15.69
CA ARG A 147 11.58 -11.23 -15.43
C ARG A 147 11.67 -10.13 -14.37
N THR A 148 10.56 -9.79 -13.74
CA THR A 148 10.44 -8.69 -12.77
C THR A 148 10.30 -9.25 -11.37
N ASP A 149 11.19 -8.84 -10.48
CA ASP A 149 11.13 -9.18 -9.06
C ASP A 149 10.23 -8.17 -8.31
N CYS A 150 10.22 -6.90 -8.73
CA CYS A 150 9.33 -5.87 -8.18
C CYS A 150 8.86 -4.85 -9.24
N LEU A 151 7.59 -4.47 -9.18
CA LEU A 151 7.00 -3.41 -10.01
C LEU A 151 7.07 -2.06 -9.28
N VAL A 152 7.39 -1.01 -10.03
CA VAL A 152 7.14 0.37 -9.60
C VAL A 152 6.13 0.99 -10.55
N CYS A 153 4.95 1.29 -10.03
CA CYS A 153 3.87 1.91 -10.78
C CYS A 153 3.56 3.27 -10.16
N GLY A 154 3.00 4.21 -10.91
CA GLY A 154 2.45 5.40 -10.27
C GLY A 154 1.45 6.15 -11.13
N SER A 155 0.60 6.94 -10.48
CA SER A 155 -0.62 7.53 -11.05
C SER A 155 -1.25 6.58 -12.08
N ARG A 156 -1.39 6.97 -13.36
CA ARG A 156 -1.93 6.17 -14.48
C ARG A 156 -1.51 4.68 -14.51
N GLY A 157 -0.22 4.37 -14.38
CA GLY A 157 0.26 2.98 -14.35
C GLY A 157 -0.27 2.19 -13.13
N GLY A 158 -0.38 2.84 -11.98
CA GLY A 158 -1.03 2.27 -10.80
C GLY A 158 -2.55 2.19 -10.93
N GLN A 159 -3.19 3.13 -11.63
CA GLN A 159 -4.65 3.20 -11.75
C GLN A 159 -5.22 2.21 -12.77
N VAL A 160 -4.47 1.88 -13.82
CA VAL A 160 -4.96 1.05 -14.94
C VAL A 160 -4.11 -0.20 -15.15
N VAL A 161 -2.79 -0.03 -15.28
CA VAL A 161 -1.90 -1.11 -15.72
C VAL A 161 -1.75 -2.19 -14.64
N LEU A 162 -1.48 -1.80 -13.39
CA LEU A 162 -1.37 -2.76 -12.28
C LEU A 162 -2.69 -3.54 -12.02
N PRO A 163 -3.88 -2.89 -11.97
CA PRO A 163 -5.16 -3.59 -11.94
C PRO A 163 -5.33 -4.60 -13.07
N HIS A 164 -4.93 -4.24 -14.28
CA HIS A 164 -5.01 -5.14 -15.42
C HIS A 164 -4.08 -6.36 -15.24
N PHE A 165 -2.86 -6.17 -14.73
CA PHE A 165 -1.98 -7.29 -14.38
C PHE A 165 -2.62 -8.23 -13.36
N TRP A 166 -3.22 -7.70 -12.29
CA TRP A 166 -3.89 -8.52 -11.29
C TRP A 166 -5.10 -9.25 -11.85
N GLN A 167 -5.88 -8.62 -12.72
CA GLN A 167 -7.00 -9.28 -13.39
C GLN A 167 -6.53 -10.48 -14.22
N MET A 168 -5.39 -10.34 -14.91
CA MET A 168 -4.89 -11.36 -15.83
C MET A 168 -4.03 -12.44 -15.17
N ARG A 169 -3.33 -12.12 -14.08
CA ARG A 169 -2.32 -13.01 -13.46
C ARG A 169 -2.53 -13.24 -11.96
N GLY A 170 -3.48 -12.54 -11.34
CA GLY A 170 -3.82 -12.71 -9.92
C GLY A 170 -2.60 -12.60 -9.01
N ARG A 171 -2.32 -13.69 -8.27
CA ARG A 171 -1.22 -13.78 -7.29
C ARG A 171 0.18 -13.86 -7.90
N ASP A 172 0.27 -14.12 -9.20
CA ASP A 172 1.54 -14.26 -9.92
C ASP A 172 2.12 -12.91 -10.34
N VAL A 173 1.40 -11.81 -10.11
CA VAL A 173 1.93 -10.45 -10.26
C VAL A 173 3.01 -10.21 -9.19
N PRO A 174 4.19 -9.66 -9.56
CA PRO A 174 5.23 -9.31 -8.60
C PRO A 174 4.76 -8.31 -7.52
N PRO A 175 5.43 -8.26 -6.36
CA PRO A 175 5.20 -7.19 -5.39
C PRO A 175 5.35 -5.81 -6.02
N ALA A 176 4.53 -4.84 -5.60
CA ALA A 176 4.46 -3.52 -6.23
C ALA A 176 4.65 -2.37 -5.24
N VAL A 177 5.51 -1.42 -5.60
CA VAL A 177 5.51 -0.06 -5.03
C VAL A 177 4.62 0.82 -5.91
N VAL A 178 3.62 1.46 -5.33
CA VAL A 178 2.64 2.29 -6.03
C VAL A 178 2.76 3.73 -5.57
N LEU A 179 3.20 4.61 -6.46
CA LEU A 179 3.34 6.04 -6.21
C LEU A 179 2.02 6.76 -6.51
N ASN A 180 1.64 7.67 -5.63
CA ASN A 180 0.50 8.59 -5.74
C ASN A 180 -0.85 7.87 -5.70
N GLY A 181 -0.99 6.91 -4.78
CA GLY A 181 -2.26 6.26 -4.46
C GLY A 181 -2.77 5.25 -5.48
N GLY A 182 -2.52 5.44 -6.78
CA GLY A 182 -2.80 4.49 -7.87
C GLY A 182 -4.10 3.69 -7.70
N VAL A 183 -3.94 2.38 -7.42
CA VAL A 183 -5.03 1.41 -7.22
C VAL A 183 -5.99 1.74 -6.08
N ALA A 184 -5.52 2.51 -5.09
CA ALA A 184 -6.25 2.93 -3.90
C ALA A 184 -6.79 4.36 -4.03
N MET A 185 -7.06 4.82 -5.25
CA MET A 185 -7.74 6.09 -5.50
C MET A 185 -9.23 5.86 -5.75
N ASN A 186 -9.99 6.97 -5.83
CA ASN A 186 -11.38 6.93 -6.26
C ASN A 186 -11.49 6.70 -7.78
N LEU A 187 -11.43 5.44 -8.18
CA LEU A 187 -11.42 5.04 -9.59
C LEU A 187 -12.84 4.79 -10.12
N PRO A 188 -13.14 5.11 -11.39
CA PRO A 188 -14.46 4.88 -12.00
C PRO A 188 -14.87 3.40 -12.02
N THR A 189 -13.88 2.51 -12.08
CA THR A 189 -14.07 1.06 -12.09
C THR A 189 -13.42 0.44 -10.86
N ARG A 190 -14.15 -0.44 -10.18
CA ARG A 190 -13.61 -1.18 -9.03
C ARG A 190 -12.41 -2.02 -9.46
N VAL A 191 -11.31 -1.89 -8.72
CA VAL A 191 -10.08 -2.67 -8.95
C VAL A 191 -10.24 -4.06 -8.34
N SER A 192 -9.87 -5.08 -9.12
CA SER A 192 -9.72 -6.46 -8.62
C SER A 192 -8.37 -6.63 -7.94
N TRP A 193 -8.21 -6.08 -6.73
CA TRP A 193 -7.00 -6.20 -5.93
C TRP A 193 -7.01 -7.55 -5.18
N PRO A 194 -6.04 -8.46 -5.43
CA PRO A 194 -5.97 -9.75 -4.74
C PRO A 194 -5.60 -9.62 -3.26
N ASP A 195 -6.22 -10.41 -2.39
CA ASP A 195 -5.86 -10.49 -0.95
C ASP A 195 -4.40 -10.90 -0.73
N SER A 196 -3.79 -11.61 -1.68
CA SER A 196 -2.39 -12.06 -1.61
C SER A 196 -1.37 -11.09 -2.23
N ALA A 197 -1.83 -9.95 -2.77
CA ALA A 197 -0.93 -8.97 -3.37
C ALA A 197 -0.10 -8.27 -2.30
N VAL A 198 1.22 -8.22 -2.52
CA VAL A 198 2.14 -7.48 -1.66
C VAL A 198 2.34 -6.10 -2.24
N THR A 199 1.95 -5.06 -1.51
CA THR A 199 1.99 -3.69 -2.03
C THR A 199 2.49 -2.68 -1.01
N PHE A 200 3.15 -1.64 -1.52
CA PHE A 200 3.53 -0.47 -0.74
C PHE A 200 3.03 0.77 -1.46
N LEU A 201 2.02 1.43 -0.90
CA LEU A 201 1.48 2.67 -1.42
C LEU A 201 2.27 3.85 -0.86
N MET A 202 2.56 4.84 -1.68
CA MET A 202 3.11 6.13 -1.26
C MET A 202 2.13 7.22 -1.68
N ILE A 203 1.61 8.00 -0.73
CA ILE A 203 0.59 9.03 -0.96
C ILE A 203 1.01 10.37 -0.33
N GLY A 204 0.59 11.46 -0.95
CA GLY A 204 0.95 12.82 -0.53
C GLY A 204 -0.21 13.58 0.11
N GLY A 205 0.07 14.33 1.17
CA GLY A 205 -0.91 15.22 1.82
C GLY A 205 -1.30 16.42 0.98
N GLN A 206 -0.41 16.86 0.07
CA GLN A 206 -0.66 17.92 -0.91
C GLN A 206 -1.05 17.36 -2.28
N ASP A 207 -1.44 16.08 -2.37
CA ASP A 207 -1.94 15.50 -3.61
C ASP A 207 -3.31 16.11 -3.97
N ASN A 208 -3.42 16.73 -5.14
CA ASN A 208 -4.66 17.34 -5.61
C ASN A 208 -5.78 16.31 -5.85
N PHE A 209 -5.43 15.03 -6.07
CA PHE A 209 -6.41 13.95 -6.20
C PHE A 209 -7.07 13.55 -4.88
N ARG A 210 -6.58 14.05 -3.74
CA ARG A 210 -7.28 13.95 -2.46
C ARG A 210 -8.62 14.71 -2.47
N GLY A 211 -8.73 15.74 -3.32
CA GLY A 211 -9.89 16.61 -3.35
C GLY A 211 -10.03 17.41 -2.06
N GLN A 212 -11.20 17.33 -1.41
CA GLN A 212 -11.54 18.08 -0.20
C GLN A 212 -11.37 17.27 1.10
N LEU A 213 -10.89 16.03 1.01
CA LEU A 213 -10.69 15.19 2.20
C LEU A 213 -9.60 15.81 3.07
N SER A 214 -9.80 15.83 4.38
CA SER A 214 -8.74 16.09 5.34
C SER A 214 -7.63 15.02 5.23
N CYS A 215 -6.48 15.26 5.85
CA CYS A 215 -5.35 14.33 5.82
C CYS A 215 -5.74 12.97 6.40
N GLU A 216 -6.54 12.98 7.47
CA GLU A 216 -7.05 11.77 8.12
C GLU A 216 -8.05 11.02 7.26
N GLU A 217 -9.05 11.74 6.71
CA GLU A 217 -10.04 11.14 5.83
C GLU A 217 -9.41 10.53 4.57
N TYR A 218 -8.35 11.14 4.03
CA TYR A 218 -7.65 10.61 2.87
C TYR A 218 -6.90 9.30 3.17
N VAL A 219 -6.22 9.24 4.31
CA VAL A 219 -5.56 8.01 4.76
C VAL A 219 -6.60 6.92 5.03
N MET A 220 -7.71 7.26 5.68
CA MET A 220 -8.80 6.32 5.96
C MET A 220 -9.50 5.82 4.70
N ASP A 221 -9.78 6.70 3.74
CA ASP A 221 -10.32 6.35 2.42
C ASP A 221 -9.36 5.39 1.69
N THR A 222 -8.06 5.71 1.67
CA THR A 222 -7.03 4.85 1.07
C THR A 222 -6.99 3.46 1.73
N LYS A 223 -7.01 3.39 3.08
CA LYS A 223 -7.06 2.12 3.83
C LYS A 223 -8.31 1.31 3.48
N SER A 224 -9.46 1.96 3.33
CA SER A 224 -10.74 1.30 3.05
C SER A 224 -10.79 0.61 1.68
N ARG A 225 -9.91 1.01 0.75
CA ARG A 225 -9.78 0.43 -0.59
C ARG A 225 -8.89 -0.81 -0.62
N VAL A 226 -8.09 -1.03 0.42
CA VAL A 226 -7.31 -2.26 0.58
C VAL A 226 -8.28 -3.41 0.88
N PRO A 227 -8.20 -4.54 0.16
CA PRO A 227 -9.06 -5.69 0.44
C PRO A 227 -8.96 -6.11 1.92
N PRO A 228 -10.09 -6.42 2.58
CA PRO A 228 -10.07 -6.76 4.01
C PRO A 228 -9.30 -8.05 4.31
N GLY A 229 -9.17 -8.95 3.32
CA GLY A 229 -8.36 -10.17 3.42
C GLY A 229 -6.86 -9.94 3.22
N ASN A 230 -6.43 -8.74 2.79
CA ASN A 230 -5.04 -8.45 2.51
C ASN A 230 -4.24 -8.21 3.81
N GLY A 231 -3.20 -9.02 4.01
CA GLY A 231 -2.29 -8.94 5.15
C GLY A 231 -0.89 -8.42 4.78
N THR A 232 -0.69 -7.93 3.56
CA THR A 232 0.62 -7.58 3.00
C THR A 232 0.65 -6.22 2.30
N THR A 233 0.02 -5.22 2.90
CA THR A 233 -0.03 -3.84 2.37
C THR A 233 0.54 -2.84 3.36
N ALA A 234 1.36 -1.93 2.85
CA ALA A 234 1.80 -0.73 3.58
C ALA A 234 1.40 0.55 2.85
N ILE A 235 1.28 1.64 3.61
CA ILE A 235 0.99 2.99 3.15
C ILE A 235 1.99 3.93 3.81
N LEU A 236 2.82 4.61 3.01
CA LEU A 236 3.62 5.75 3.43
C LEU A 236 2.87 7.02 3.04
N TYR A 237 2.28 7.67 4.02
CA TYR A 237 1.67 8.99 3.88
C TYR A 237 2.70 10.05 4.26
N VAL A 238 2.98 11.00 3.36
CA VAL A 238 3.89 12.13 3.58
C VAL A 238 3.11 13.43 3.40
N GLU A 239 3.05 14.25 4.44
CA GLU A 239 2.15 15.42 4.52
C GLU A 239 2.47 16.49 3.46
N GLU A 240 3.75 16.72 3.20
CA GLU A 240 4.24 17.75 2.28
C GLU A 240 4.40 17.26 0.83
N MET A 241 4.22 15.97 0.59
CA MET A 241 4.32 15.39 -0.74
C MET A 241 3.15 15.86 -1.61
N GLN A 242 3.47 16.42 -2.78
CA GLN A 242 2.50 16.80 -3.81
C GLN A 242 2.04 15.56 -4.60
N HIS A 243 1.22 15.76 -5.63
CA HIS A 243 0.87 14.65 -6.52
C HIS A 243 2.12 13.97 -7.09
N MET A 244 3.18 14.71 -7.41
CA MET A 244 4.45 14.10 -7.79
C MET A 244 5.39 14.07 -6.58
N PRO A 245 5.97 12.91 -6.21
CA PRO A 245 6.93 12.88 -5.12
C PRO A 245 8.16 13.67 -5.54
N GLN A 246 8.60 14.55 -4.65
CA GLN A 246 9.82 15.32 -4.82
C GLN A 246 11.01 14.35 -4.97
N SER A 247 11.93 14.64 -5.89
CA SER A 247 13.02 13.71 -6.22
C SER A 247 13.89 13.36 -5.01
N GLN A 248 14.09 14.31 -4.08
CA GLN A 248 14.83 14.07 -2.83
C GLN A 248 14.13 13.05 -1.94
N LEU A 249 12.82 13.19 -1.74
CA LEU A 249 12.01 12.24 -0.99
C LEU A 249 12.06 10.86 -1.66
N LEU A 250 11.78 10.79 -2.95
CA LEU A 250 11.74 9.52 -3.68
C LEU A 250 13.10 8.80 -3.68
N SER A 251 14.21 9.53 -3.88
CA SER A 251 15.56 8.95 -3.84
C SER A 251 15.89 8.37 -2.48
N ALA A 252 15.45 9.03 -1.40
CA ALA A 252 15.71 8.60 -0.04
C ALA A 252 14.94 7.32 0.34
N VAL A 253 13.71 7.14 -0.16
CA VAL A 253 12.83 6.03 0.29
C VAL A 253 12.70 4.88 -0.70
N LEU A 254 12.76 5.13 -2.01
CA LEU A 254 12.43 4.13 -3.04
C LEU A 254 13.26 2.83 -2.94
N PRO A 255 14.60 2.87 -2.73
CA PRO A 255 15.38 1.65 -2.53
C PRO A 255 14.85 0.79 -1.37
N HIS A 256 14.43 1.43 -0.28
CA HIS A 256 13.92 0.75 0.91
C HIS A 256 12.49 0.24 0.72
N LEU A 257 11.63 0.98 0.01
CA LEU A 257 10.28 0.53 -0.34
C LEU A 257 10.31 -0.76 -1.19
N ILE A 258 11.19 -0.81 -2.19
CA ILE A 258 11.39 -1.99 -3.04
C ILE A 258 11.86 -3.19 -2.21
N ARG A 259 12.89 -3.00 -1.37
CA ARG A 259 13.39 -4.05 -0.49
C ARG A 259 12.32 -4.55 0.48
N ALA A 260 11.55 -3.64 1.06
CA ALA A 260 10.49 -3.97 1.99
C ALA A 260 9.47 -4.93 1.35
N VAL A 261 8.96 -4.62 0.15
CA VAL A 261 7.97 -5.49 -0.51
C VAL A 261 8.54 -6.83 -0.96
N LEU A 262 9.81 -6.87 -1.38
CA LEU A 262 10.49 -8.12 -1.74
C LEU A 262 10.65 -9.04 -0.51
N LEU A 263 11.09 -8.47 0.62
CA LEU A 263 11.25 -9.20 1.88
C LEU A 263 9.91 -9.67 2.42
N TRP A 264 8.87 -8.85 2.30
CA TRP A 264 7.53 -9.21 2.72
C TRP A 264 6.95 -10.34 1.86
N LYS A 265 7.15 -10.32 0.54
CA LYS A 265 6.77 -11.41 -0.37
C LYS A 265 7.49 -12.72 -0.05
N ALA A 266 8.72 -12.65 0.44
CA ALA A 266 9.52 -13.79 0.87
C ALA A 266 9.20 -14.30 2.29
N ASP A 267 8.13 -13.78 2.92
CA ASP A 267 7.73 -14.09 4.31
C ASP A 267 8.83 -13.82 5.35
N ARG A 268 9.59 -12.74 5.14
CA ARG A 268 10.69 -12.33 6.04
C ARG A 268 10.30 -11.10 6.84
N ILE A 269 9.32 -11.27 7.73
CA ILE A 269 8.70 -10.15 8.45
C ILE A 269 9.72 -9.32 9.25
N ASP A 270 10.69 -9.96 9.92
CA ASP A 270 11.70 -9.23 10.70
C ASP A 270 12.56 -8.32 9.81
N ASN A 271 12.94 -8.79 8.62
CA ASN A 271 13.72 -7.99 7.67
C ASN A 271 12.87 -6.87 7.04
N PHE A 272 11.58 -7.12 6.79
CA PHE A 272 10.65 -6.07 6.38
C PHE A 272 10.60 -4.94 7.44
N LEU A 273 10.53 -5.28 8.72
CA LEU A 273 10.52 -4.30 9.81
C LEU A 273 11.82 -3.49 9.89
N GLU A 274 12.96 -4.07 9.55
CA GLU A 274 14.21 -3.31 9.43
C GLU A 274 14.14 -2.28 8.30
N GLU A 275 13.61 -2.65 7.12
CA GLU A 275 13.42 -1.68 6.02
C GLU A 275 12.41 -0.59 6.40
N VAL A 276 11.33 -0.91 7.12
CA VAL A 276 10.40 0.09 7.69
C VAL A 276 11.14 1.10 8.56
N ARG A 277 12.07 0.66 9.42
CA ARG A 277 12.88 1.57 10.25
C ARG A 277 13.81 2.44 9.42
N LEU A 278 14.38 1.91 8.34
CA LEU A 278 15.21 2.68 7.42
C LEU A 278 14.40 3.73 6.66
N ILE A 279 13.20 3.40 6.21
CA ILE A 279 12.25 4.35 5.60
C ILE A 279 11.95 5.48 6.58
N LEU A 280 11.51 5.16 7.80
CA LEU A 280 11.19 6.14 8.84
C LEU A 280 12.37 7.05 9.16
N ARG A 281 13.59 6.48 9.29
CA ARG A 281 14.81 7.27 9.49
C ARG A 281 15.07 8.21 8.32
N ALA A 282 14.93 7.73 7.09
CA ALA A 282 15.17 8.52 5.88
C ALA A 282 14.22 9.72 5.82
N VAL A 283 12.91 9.51 6.02
CA VAL A 283 11.91 10.60 5.97
C VAL A 283 12.08 11.59 7.13
N SER A 284 12.28 11.11 8.36
CA SER A 284 12.49 12.00 9.52
C SER A 284 13.76 12.83 9.40
N SER A 285 14.87 12.23 8.96
CA SER A 285 16.16 12.95 8.83
C SER A 285 16.14 13.99 7.72
N ALA A 286 15.28 13.82 6.71
CA ALA A 286 15.10 14.77 5.62
C ALA A 286 14.01 15.82 5.91
N GLY A 287 13.45 15.85 7.12
CA GLY A 287 12.52 16.91 7.55
C GLY A 287 11.05 16.68 7.20
N TRP A 288 10.67 15.49 6.73
CA TRP A 288 9.30 15.19 6.32
C TRP A 288 8.42 14.75 7.48
N HIS A 289 7.12 15.03 7.38
CA HIS A 289 6.10 14.63 8.35
C HIS A 289 5.14 13.62 7.73
N GLY A 290 4.55 12.77 8.56
CA GLY A 290 3.50 11.88 8.14
C GLY A 290 3.43 10.61 8.94
N ARG A 291 2.97 9.54 8.27
CA ARG A 291 2.64 8.27 8.90
C ARG A 291 2.99 7.11 7.99
N LEU A 292 3.49 6.04 8.60
CA LEU A 292 3.65 4.75 7.95
C LEU A 292 2.64 3.79 8.58
N LEU A 293 1.77 3.24 7.74
CA LEU A 293 0.79 2.24 8.13
C LEU A 293 1.10 0.92 7.42
N TYR A 294 0.90 -0.21 8.08
CA TYR A 294 1.05 -1.51 7.44
C TYR A 294 0.20 -2.59 8.11
N THR A 295 -0.23 -3.57 7.35
CA THR A 295 -1.03 -4.68 7.86
C THR A 295 -0.15 -5.72 8.57
N LYS A 296 -0.46 -6.09 9.81
CA LYS A 296 0.18 -7.23 10.52
C LYS A 296 -0.47 -8.56 10.19
N ALA A 297 -1.76 -8.51 9.86
CA ALA A 297 -2.61 -9.61 9.46
C ALA A 297 -3.76 -9.03 8.63
N ALA A 298 -4.58 -9.90 8.03
CA ALA A 298 -5.79 -9.48 7.31
C ALA A 298 -6.64 -8.54 8.18
N GLY A 299 -6.84 -7.30 7.71
CA GLY A 299 -7.63 -6.27 8.38
C GLY A 299 -7.01 -5.64 9.64
N VAL A 300 -5.81 -6.05 10.06
CA VAL A 300 -5.15 -5.53 11.27
C VAL A 300 -4.01 -4.59 10.89
N TRP A 301 -4.20 -3.29 11.13
CA TRP A 301 -3.21 -2.25 10.83
C TRP A 301 -2.34 -1.90 12.04
N GLU A 302 -1.04 -1.74 11.83
CA GLU A 302 -0.14 -0.96 12.69
C GLU A 302 0.14 0.39 12.03
N GLU A 303 0.28 1.42 12.85
CA GLU A 303 0.46 2.81 12.45
C GLU A 303 1.60 3.42 13.26
N ILE A 304 2.49 4.13 12.56
CA ILE A 304 3.68 4.75 13.12
C ILE A 304 3.78 6.17 12.57
N ASP A 305 3.58 7.16 13.44
CA ASP A 305 3.83 8.56 13.12
C ASP A 305 5.33 8.82 12.98
N PHE A 306 5.70 9.76 12.11
CA PHE A 306 7.05 10.29 12.03
C PHE A 306 7.05 11.81 11.85
N SER A 307 8.04 12.46 12.48
CA SER A 307 8.35 13.88 12.33
C SER A 307 9.83 14.12 12.63
N PRO A 308 10.48 15.12 12.00
CA PRO A 308 11.84 15.54 12.36
C PRO A 308 12.03 15.90 13.84
N TYR A 309 10.96 16.33 14.53
CA TYR A 309 11.05 16.79 15.92
C TYR A 309 10.73 15.72 16.95
N GLN A 310 10.32 14.52 16.53
CA GLN A 310 10.10 13.39 17.44
C GLN A 310 11.45 12.77 17.84
N VAL A 311 12.17 13.47 18.71
CA VAL A 311 13.32 12.91 19.44
C VAL A 311 12.75 12.08 20.60
N GLY A 312 12.53 10.80 20.31
CA GLY A 312 11.84 9.78 21.10
C GLY A 312 11.65 9.98 22.62
N LYS A 313 10.47 9.57 23.08
CA LYS A 313 10.38 8.49 24.07
C LYS A 313 9.40 7.49 23.49
N ARG A 314 9.82 6.23 23.25
CA ARG A 314 8.85 5.13 23.15
C ARG A 314 8.00 5.24 24.41
N GLN A 315 6.76 5.71 24.32
CA GLN A 315 5.82 5.38 25.37
C GLN A 315 5.78 3.86 25.34
N PRO A 316 6.20 3.17 26.42
CA PRO A 316 6.01 1.73 26.48
C PRO A 316 4.55 1.53 26.19
N THR A 317 4.25 0.80 25.12
CA THR A 317 2.89 0.44 24.70
C THR A 317 2.23 0.01 25.98
N ALA A 318 1.38 0.87 26.55
CA ALA A 318 0.74 0.56 27.81
C ALA A 318 0.04 -0.74 27.50
N ALA A 319 0.53 -1.84 28.13
CA ALA A 319 -0.08 -3.14 28.01
C ALA A 319 -1.55 -2.85 28.17
N ARG A 320 -2.30 -3.06 27.08
CA ARG A 320 -3.73 -2.80 26.99
C ARG A 320 -4.27 -3.57 28.18
N MET A 321 -4.45 -2.86 29.31
CA MET A 321 -4.86 -3.49 30.56
C MET A 321 -6.18 -4.07 30.15
N ALA A 322 -6.21 -5.39 30.08
CA ALA A 322 -7.45 -6.12 29.97
C ALA A 322 -8.29 -5.55 31.09
N GLN A 323 -9.24 -4.68 30.74
CA GLN A 323 -10.31 -4.37 31.66
C GLN A 323 -10.86 -5.75 31.99
N PRO A 324 -10.88 -6.15 33.28
CA PRO A 324 -11.57 -7.35 33.67
C PRO A 324 -12.95 -7.25 33.04
N GLN A 325 -13.32 -8.23 32.21
CA GLN A 325 -14.73 -8.42 31.90
C GLN A 325 -15.39 -8.66 33.25
N GLU A 326 -16.01 -7.61 33.79
CA GLU A 326 -17.00 -7.76 34.84
C GLU A 326 -18.11 -8.61 34.21
N ASN A 327 -18.09 -9.90 34.57
CA ASN A 327 -19.26 -10.74 34.43
C ASN A 327 -20.44 -10.00 35.08
N PRO A 328 -21.57 -9.82 34.39
CA PRO A 328 -22.76 -9.28 35.02
C PRO A 328 -23.24 -10.27 36.09
N VAL A 329 -22.81 -10.04 37.33
CA VAL A 329 -23.41 -10.66 38.50
C VAL A 329 -24.79 -10.02 38.65
N ALA A 330 -25.80 -10.88 38.82
CA ALA A 330 -27.19 -10.51 39.01
C ALA A 330 -27.37 -9.39 40.06
N PRO A 331 -28.43 -8.56 39.95
CA PRO A 331 -28.65 -7.44 40.85
C PRO A 331 -28.79 -7.95 42.29
N ILE A 332 -27.85 -7.58 43.15
CA ILE A 332 -28.02 -7.70 44.59
C ILE A 332 -28.95 -6.55 45.01
N GLU A 333 -30.18 -6.88 45.36
CA GLU A 333 -31.14 -5.95 45.94
C GLU A 333 -30.55 -5.31 47.21
N HIS A 334 -30.26 -4.02 47.14
CA HIS A 334 -29.84 -3.22 48.29
C HIS A 334 -31.06 -2.79 49.12
N THR A 335 -31.59 -3.69 49.95
CA THR A 335 -32.66 -3.42 50.93
C THR A 335 -32.24 -2.55 52.12
N ARG A 336 -30.94 -2.21 52.25
CA ARG A 336 -30.43 -1.47 53.42
C ARG A 336 -30.84 0.00 53.53
N LYS A 337 -31.28 0.64 52.43
CA LYS A 337 -31.63 2.07 52.44
C LYS A 337 -33.09 2.32 52.84
N GLU A 338 -33.96 1.31 52.72
CA GLU A 338 -35.35 1.38 53.17
C GLU A 338 -35.50 0.93 54.64
N GLU A 339 -34.72 -0.07 55.09
CA GLU A 339 -34.69 -0.49 56.50
C GLU A 339 -34.20 0.64 57.43
N MET A 340 -33.22 1.43 56.99
CA MET A 340 -32.69 2.55 57.78
C MET A 340 -33.67 3.74 57.85
N LYS A 341 -34.58 3.86 56.87
CA LYS A 341 -35.64 4.89 56.82
C LYS A 341 -36.88 4.48 57.63
N ALA A 342 -37.11 3.18 57.81
CA ALA A 342 -38.17 2.64 58.67
C ALA A 342 -37.80 2.77 60.16
N LEU A 343 -36.53 2.57 60.54
CA LEU A 343 -36.05 2.74 61.92
C LEU A 343 -36.15 4.18 62.45
N TRP A 344 -36.02 5.19 61.57
CA TRP A 344 -36.16 6.60 61.95
C TRP A 344 -37.62 7.08 62.07
N ARG A 345 -38.59 6.34 61.52
CA ARG A 345 -40.02 6.68 61.64
C ARG A 345 -40.72 6.03 62.84
N ALA A 346 -40.09 5.05 63.49
CA ALA A 346 -40.62 4.36 64.67
C ALA A 346 -40.10 4.92 66.00
N ALA A 347 -39.34 6.02 65.98
CA ALA A 347 -38.75 6.66 67.16
C ALA A 347 -39.27 8.09 67.41
N VAL A 348 -40.43 8.44 66.84
CA VAL A 348 -41.16 9.70 67.10
C VAL A 348 -42.58 9.38 67.54
#